data_AF-A0ABD3R6M5-F1
#
_entry.id   AF-A0ABD3R6M5-F1
#
_cell.length_a   1.000
_cell.length_b   1.000
_cell.length_c   1.000
_cell.angle_alpha   90.00
_cell.angle_beta   90.00
_cell.angle_gamma   90.00
#
_symmetry.space_group_name_H-M   'P 1'
#
loop_
_entity.id
_entity.type
_entity.pdbx_description
1 polymer ?
#
loop_
_entity_poly.entity_id
_entity_poly.type
_entity_poly.pdbx_seq_one_letter_code
_entity_poly.pdbx_strand_id
1 'polypeptide(L)'
;MTGGNTTIDVRARSVSVVDGGAINFDGCTKVVEIEYCCAGNRGKYTGEVNEEGKPHGHGSFVRESDGESFMTYVGMWKHGERIGEGRYYTDGRLLGNVVWD
;
A
#
# COMPACT_ATOMS: atom_id res chain seq x y z
N MET A 1 24.24 20.81 0.62
CA MET A 1 23.47 19.72 -0.02
C MET A 1 22.24 19.49 0.83
N THR A 2 21.14 20.20 0.51
CA THR A 2 19.90 20.14 1.28
C THR A 2 19.12 18.88 0.89
N GLY A 3 19.20 17.85 1.72
CA GLY A 3 18.27 16.71 1.66
C GLY A 3 16.89 17.20 2.09
N GLY A 4 15.92 17.14 1.18
CA GLY A 4 14.54 17.47 1.48
C GLY A 4 13.91 16.38 2.34
N ASN A 5 13.62 16.73 3.59
CA ASN A 5 12.77 15.96 4.49
C ASN A 5 11.36 15.82 3.88
N THR A 6 10.88 14.61 3.63
CA THR A 6 9.45 14.34 3.48
C THR A 6 8.96 13.69 4.76
N THR A 7 8.48 14.54 5.68
CA THR A 7 7.79 14.12 6.90
C THR A 7 6.43 13.53 6.50
N ILE A 8 6.27 12.21 6.62
CA ILE A 8 4.94 11.59 6.64
C ILE A 8 4.53 11.50 8.10
N ASP A 9 3.66 12.42 8.50
CA ASP A 9 2.97 12.42 9.79
C ASP A 9 2.07 11.18 9.84
N VAL A 10 2.57 10.10 10.44
CA VAL A 10 1.80 8.88 10.63
C VAL A 10 0.87 9.12 11.80
N ARG A 11 -0.36 9.60 11.53
CA ARG A 11 -1.48 9.46 12.47
C ARG A 11 -1.85 7.97 12.61
N ALA A 12 -0.96 7.21 13.25
CA ALA A 12 -1.22 5.86 13.70
C ALA A 12 -2.26 5.95 14.82
N ARG A 13 -3.53 5.73 14.47
CA ARG A 13 -4.54 5.39 15.48
C ARG A 13 -4.35 3.93 15.87
N SER A 14 -3.43 3.71 16.81
CA SER A 14 -3.58 2.71 17.87
C SER A 14 -2.51 2.97 18.92
N VAL A 15 -2.83 3.89 19.83
CA VAL A 15 -2.11 4.03 21.10
C VAL A 15 -2.54 2.88 22.00
N SER A 16 -1.58 2.11 22.49
CA SER A 16 -1.74 1.34 23.72
C SER A 16 -0.50 1.61 24.56
N VAL A 17 -0.67 2.47 25.56
CA VAL A 17 0.36 2.78 26.55
C VAL A 17 0.35 1.65 27.58
N VAL A 18 1.48 0.98 27.75
CA VAL A 18 1.78 0.23 28.98
C VAL A 18 3.19 0.60 29.43
N ASP A 19 3.28 0.92 30.71
CA ASP A 19 4.40 1.53 31.43
C ASP A 19 5.73 0.78 31.22
N GLY A 20 6.81 1.51 30.90
CA GLY A 20 8.19 1.06 31.08
C GLY A 20 8.79 -0.05 30.19
N GLY A 21 8.19 -0.43 29.05
CA GLY A 21 8.72 -1.47 28.16
C GLY A 21 9.14 -0.96 26.78
N ALA A 22 10.31 -1.38 26.29
CA ALA A 22 10.75 -1.10 24.92
C ALA A 22 9.65 -1.46 23.91
N ILE A 23 9.35 -0.54 22.99
CA ILE A 23 8.45 -0.79 21.85
C ILE A 23 9.16 -1.70 20.85
N ASN A 24 9.01 -3.01 21.01
CA ASN A 24 9.31 -3.94 19.93
C ASN A 24 8.19 -3.83 18.89
N PHE A 25 8.50 -3.27 17.73
CA PHE A 25 7.61 -3.27 16.57
C PHE A 25 7.66 -4.64 15.86
N ASP A 26 7.43 -5.73 16.59
CA ASP A 26 7.52 -7.12 16.07
C ASP A 26 6.27 -7.51 15.28
N GLY A 27 5.99 -6.81 14.18
CA GLY A 27 4.91 -7.16 13.25
C GLY A 27 3.98 -6.00 12.89
N CYS A 28 4.47 -4.77 12.90
CA CYS A 28 3.66 -3.61 12.51
C CYS A 28 3.45 -3.58 10.99
N THR A 29 2.22 -3.87 10.54
CA THR A 29 1.78 -3.50 9.19
C THR A 29 1.68 -1.98 9.13
N LYS A 30 2.62 -1.36 8.40
CA LYS A 30 2.62 0.10 8.22
C LYS A 30 1.71 0.43 7.04
N VAL A 31 0.77 1.35 7.20
CA VAL A 31 0.02 1.89 6.05
C VAL A 31 0.83 3.03 5.46
N VAL A 32 1.16 2.95 4.17
CA VAL A 32 2.00 3.93 3.48
C VAL A 32 1.44 4.25 2.09
N GLU A 33 1.91 5.36 1.52
CA GLU A 33 1.80 5.65 0.10
C GLU A 33 3.21 5.58 -0.51
N ILE A 34 3.40 4.69 -1.48
CA ILE A 34 4.70 4.48 -2.14
C ILE A 34 4.52 4.37 -3.65
N GLU A 35 5.52 4.81 -4.40
CA GLU A 35 5.64 4.45 -5.80
C GLU A 35 6.05 2.98 -5.93
N TYR A 36 5.35 2.22 -6.74
CA TYR A 36 5.51 0.77 -6.86
C TYR A 36 5.37 0.29 -8.30
N CYS A 37 6.11 -0.76 -8.65
CA CYS A 37 6.03 -1.43 -9.95
C CYS A 37 5.38 -2.81 -9.78
N CYS A 38 4.08 -2.92 -10.09
CA CYS A 38 3.35 -4.18 -10.04
C CYS A 38 3.29 -4.81 -11.43
N ALA A 39 3.88 -6.00 -11.61
CA ALA A 39 3.89 -6.75 -12.88
C ALA A 39 4.31 -5.89 -14.10
N GLY A 40 5.37 -5.09 -13.95
CA GLY A 40 5.88 -4.20 -14.99
C GLY A 40 5.10 -2.88 -15.17
N ASN A 41 4.06 -2.65 -14.38
CA ASN A 41 3.29 -1.41 -14.40
C ASN A 41 3.69 -0.53 -13.22
N ARG A 42 4.20 0.66 -13.51
CA ARG A 42 4.49 1.68 -12.51
C ARG A 42 3.18 2.34 -12.05
N GLY A 43 3.13 2.69 -10.77
CA GLY A 43 1.98 3.35 -10.19
C GLY A 43 2.19 3.67 -8.72
N LYS A 44 1.13 4.10 -8.05
CA LYS A 44 1.14 4.40 -6.62
C LYS A 44 0.38 3.33 -5.86
N TYR A 45 1.00 2.79 -4.84
CA TYR A 45 0.40 1.88 -3.89
C TYR A 45 0.05 2.62 -2.61
N THR A 46 -1.16 2.40 -2.11
CA THR A 46 -1.63 2.87 -0.81
C THR A 46 -2.19 1.69 -0.03
N GLY A 47 -1.57 1.34 1.09
CA GLY A 47 -2.02 0.21 1.89
C GLY A 47 -0.96 -0.27 2.87
N GLU A 48 -1.20 -1.44 3.44
CA GLU A 48 -0.28 -2.07 4.38
C GLU A 48 1.01 -2.51 3.67
N VAL A 49 2.14 -2.43 4.37
CA VAL A 49 3.42 -2.98 3.93
C VAL A 49 4.04 -3.85 5.02
N ASN A 50 4.83 -4.83 4.60
CA ASN A 50 5.63 -5.66 5.49
C ASN A 50 6.90 -4.91 5.97
N GLU A 51 7.72 -5.57 6.78
CA GLU A 51 8.97 -5.04 7.32
C GLU A 51 10.00 -4.67 6.24
N GLU A 52 9.91 -5.30 5.06
CA GLU A 52 10.73 -4.99 3.89
C GLU A 52 10.20 -3.79 3.08
N GLY A 53 9.07 -3.20 3.48
CA GLY A 53 8.41 -2.12 2.75
C GLY A 53 7.66 -2.55 1.49
N LYS A 54 7.38 -3.85 1.32
CA LYS A 54 6.60 -4.39 0.19
C LYS A 54 5.11 -4.39 0.51
N PRO A 55 4.24 -4.16 -0.50
CA PRO A 55 2.79 -4.31 -0.36
C PRO A 55 2.39 -5.61 0.35
N HIS A 56 1.56 -5.48 1.36
CA HIS A 56 1.05 -6.58 2.18
C HIS A 56 -0.38 -6.25 2.65
N GLY A 57 -1.14 -7.23 3.15
CA GLY A 57 -2.46 -6.98 3.72
C GLY A 57 -3.44 -6.41 2.69
N HIS A 58 -4.27 -5.45 3.10
CA HIS A 58 -5.20 -4.80 2.18
C HIS A 58 -4.61 -3.52 1.59
N GLY A 59 -4.79 -3.30 0.29
CA GLY A 59 -4.24 -2.13 -0.37
C GLY A 59 -4.83 -1.81 -1.74
N SER A 60 -4.58 -0.60 -2.18
CA SER A 60 -4.96 -0.05 -3.48
C SER A 60 -3.71 0.24 -4.31
N PHE A 61 -3.76 -0.07 -5.60
CA PHE A 61 -2.72 0.29 -6.57
C PHE A 61 -3.33 1.06 -7.73
N VAL A 62 -2.89 2.31 -7.89
CA VAL A 62 -3.26 3.17 -9.01
C VAL A 62 -2.17 3.09 -10.05
N ARG A 63 -2.47 2.49 -11.20
CA ARG A 63 -1.59 2.47 -12.34
C ARG A 63 -1.53 3.85 -12.98
N GLU A 64 -0.31 4.34 -13.19
CA GLU A 64 -0.05 5.55 -13.96
C GLU A 64 0.36 5.16 -15.39
N SER A 65 -0.26 5.76 -16.40
CA SER A 65 0.12 5.66 -17.81
C SER A 65 0.28 7.08 -18.35
N ASP A 66 1.47 7.40 -18.87
CA ASP A 66 1.77 8.73 -19.44
C ASP A 66 1.47 9.90 -18.49
N GLY A 67 1.59 9.67 -17.17
CA GLY A 67 1.31 10.67 -16.13
C GLY A 67 -0.16 10.76 -15.71
N GLU A 68 -1.05 9.96 -16.30
CA GLU A 68 -2.46 9.88 -15.91
C GLU A 68 -2.78 8.60 -15.14
N SER A 69 -3.60 8.75 -14.09
CA SER A 69 -4.15 7.61 -13.35
C SER A 69 -5.20 6.93 -14.23
N PHE A 70 -4.90 5.72 -14.70
CA PHE A 70 -5.76 5.05 -15.69
C PHE A 70 -6.58 3.89 -15.09
N MET A 71 -6.06 3.22 -14.07
CA MET A 71 -6.74 2.06 -13.50
C MET A 71 -6.36 1.87 -12.04
N THR A 72 -7.35 1.64 -11.20
CA THR A 72 -7.16 1.34 -9.78
C THR A 72 -7.49 -0.12 -9.51
N TYR A 73 -6.59 -0.83 -8.85
CA TYR A 73 -6.85 -2.13 -8.25
C TYR A 73 -7.04 -1.95 -6.75
N VAL A 74 -8.04 -2.58 -6.16
CA VAL A 74 -8.22 -2.68 -4.71
C VAL A 74 -8.35 -4.15 -4.34
N GLY A 75 -7.53 -4.63 -3.41
CA GLY A 75 -7.59 -6.02 -2.98
C GLY A 75 -6.49 -6.40 -2.00
N MET A 76 -6.28 -7.71 -1.86
CA MET A 76 -5.27 -8.25 -0.93
C MET A 76 -3.90 -8.34 -1.60
N TRP A 77 -2.87 -8.18 -0.77
CA TRP A 77 -1.47 -8.17 -1.14
C TRP A 77 -0.64 -9.04 -0.20
N LYS A 78 0.37 -9.71 -0.75
CA LYS A 78 1.33 -10.48 0.02
C LYS A 78 2.69 -10.48 -0.68
N HIS A 79 3.72 -10.07 0.05
CA HIS A 79 5.10 -9.97 -0.45
C HIS A 79 5.25 -9.14 -1.74
N GLY A 80 4.40 -8.13 -1.94
CA GLY A 80 4.39 -7.28 -3.14
C GLY A 80 3.45 -7.77 -4.25
N GLU A 81 2.85 -8.94 -4.12
CA GLU A 81 1.99 -9.53 -5.13
C GLU A 81 0.52 -9.43 -4.72
N ARG A 82 -0.37 -9.35 -5.71
CA ARG A 82 -1.83 -9.38 -5.48
C ARG A 82 -2.22 -10.82 -5.21
N ILE A 83 -3.03 -11.03 -4.18
CA ILE A 83 -3.55 -12.34 -3.81
C ILE A 83 -5.06 -12.24 -3.56
N GLY A 84 -5.76 -13.37 -3.57
CA GLY A 84 -7.17 -13.46 -3.21
C GLY A 84 -8.09 -12.54 -4.03
N GLU A 85 -9.19 -12.13 -3.42
CA GLU A 85 -10.20 -11.30 -4.09
C GLU A 85 -9.75 -9.84 -4.25
N GLY A 86 -10.05 -9.27 -5.42
CA GLY A 86 -9.81 -7.87 -5.71
C GLY A 86 -10.79 -7.32 -6.76
N ARG A 87 -10.73 -6.01 -6.97
CA ARG A 87 -11.61 -5.26 -7.87
C ARG A 87 -10.83 -4.23 -8.65
N TYR A 88 -11.16 -4.10 -9.93
CA TYR A 88 -10.60 -3.08 -10.81
C TYR A 88 -11.60 -1.95 -11.02
N TYR A 89 -11.10 -0.72 -11.04
CA TYR A 89 -11.87 0.49 -11.28
C TYR A 89 -11.19 1.36 -12.33
N THR A 90 -11.99 2.07 -13.12
CA THR A 90 -11.55 3.18 -13.98
C THR A 90 -12.46 4.38 -13.72
N ASP A 91 -11.89 5.56 -13.48
CA ASP A 91 -12.66 6.78 -13.22
C ASP A 91 -13.81 6.58 -12.19
N GLY A 92 -13.49 5.88 -11.09
CA GLY A 92 -14.45 5.54 -10.04
C GLY A 92 -15.50 4.46 -10.38
N ARG A 93 -15.53 3.96 -11.62
CA ARG A 93 -16.46 2.91 -12.06
C ARG A 93 -15.83 1.53 -11.93
N LEU A 94 -16.58 0.59 -11.34
CA LEU A 94 -16.18 -0.82 -11.26
C LEU A 94 -16.09 -1.41 -12.67
N LEU A 95 -14.90 -1.88 -13.05
CA LEU A 95 -14.67 -2.64 -14.27
C LEU A 95 -14.98 -4.13 -14.08
N GLY A 96 -14.62 -4.67 -12.92
CA GLY A 96 -14.85 -6.08 -12.62
C GLY A 96 -14.14 -6.54 -11.37
N ASN A 97 -14.51 -7.74 -10.94
CA ASN A 97 -13.86 -8.45 -9.84
C ASN A 97 -12.82 -9.41 -10.42
N VAL A 98 -11.77 -9.68 -9.65
CA VAL A 98 -10.70 -10.63 -9.98
C VAL A 98 -10.36 -11.44 -8.74
N VAL A 99 -9.91 -12.67 -8.94
CA VAL A 99 -9.34 -13.50 -7.88
C VAL A 99 -7.94 -13.91 -8.31
N TRP A 100 -6.97 -13.66 -7.46
CA TRP A 100 -5.57 -14.06 -7.60
C TRP A 100 -5.29 -15.28 -6.71
N ASP A 101 -4.43 -16.18 -7.17
CA ASP A 101 -3.96 -17.35 -6.41
C ASP A 101 -2.96 -16.98 -5.29
#